data_AF-A0A4Y6UIJ3-F1
#
_entry.id   AF-A0A4Y6UIJ3-F1
#
_cell.length_a   1.000
_cell.length_b   1.000
_cell.length_c   1.000
_cell.angle_alpha   90.00
_cell.angle_beta   90.00
_cell.angle_gamma   90.00
#
_symmetry.space_group_name_H-M   'P 1'
#
loop_
_entity.id
_entity.type
_entity.pdbx_description
1 polymer ?
#
loop_
_entity_poly.entity_id
_entity_poly.type
_entity_poly.pdbx_seq_one_letter_code
_entity_poly.pdbx_strand_id
1 'polypeptide(L)'
;MTKFQKLTLKIALSLLVPCSFAGIIHSSAFAQTTSVSSTNSSAAAAPVQALYKALTDAQTKGKTLQQRVMIITPAVDQVFDLDGILHRSVGLRYETLKPSDKARLLSSFRRFTIARYASSFTPGDNVTFKISPTVRANPTGGQIVDTIIYNGPDNPNTIDYVMSQSNSGWRITDILLNGRISQVAAQRADFNSTLATGGAEGLATNLDQKATQFLHN
;
A
#
# COMPACT_ATOMS: atom_id res chain seq x y z
N MET A 1 10.01 -23.61 27.07
CA MET A 1 9.91 -25.10 27.03
C MET A 1 8.44 -25.49 27.04
N THR A 2 7.84 -25.76 25.88
CA THR A 2 6.63 -26.60 25.80
C THR A 2 6.49 -27.08 24.35
N LYS A 3 6.78 -28.37 24.15
CA LYS A 3 6.60 -29.09 22.88
C LYS A 3 5.11 -29.45 22.77
N PHE A 4 4.48 -29.24 21.62
CA PHE A 4 3.24 -29.93 21.28
C PHE A 4 3.48 -30.84 20.08
N GLN A 5 3.20 -32.12 20.33
CA GLN A 5 3.46 -33.27 19.49
C GLN A 5 2.60 -33.32 18.24
N LYS A 6 3.21 -33.88 17.20
CA LYS A 6 2.61 -34.25 15.91
C LYS A 6 1.57 -35.35 16.11
N LEU A 7 0.35 -35.13 15.61
CA LEU A 7 -0.67 -36.17 15.46
C LEU A 7 -0.47 -36.81 14.08
N THR A 8 -0.10 -38.09 14.06
CA THR A 8 0.13 -38.87 12.84
C THR A 8 -1.03 -39.84 12.70
N LEU A 9 -1.87 -39.67 11.67
CA LEU A 9 -2.95 -40.60 11.36
C LEU A 9 -2.45 -41.62 10.34
N LYS A 10 -2.31 -42.87 10.77
CA LYS A 10 -2.05 -44.03 9.91
C LYS A 10 -3.38 -44.56 9.40
N ILE A 11 -3.55 -44.70 8.09
CA ILE A 11 -4.63 -45.50 7.50
C ILE A 11 -4.00 -46.56 6.61
N ALA A 12 -4.58 -47.74 6.72
CA ALA A 12 -4.00 -49.03 6.36
C ALA A 12 -4.20 -49.42 4.89
N LEU A 13 -3.28 -50.30 4.52
CA LEU A 13 -3.12 -51.18 3.37
C LEU A 13 -4.41 -51.90 2.89
N SER A 14 -4.64 -51.96 1.57
CA SER A 14 -5.47 -53.01 0.94
C SER A 14 -5.04 -53.31 -0.52
N LEU A 15 -4.42 -54.48 -0.68
CA LEU A 15 -4.53 -55.51 -1.74
C LEU A 15 -4.62 -55.17 -3.25
N LEU A 16 -3.51 -55.50 -3.91
CA LEU A 16 -3.29 -56.27 -5.17
C LEU A 16 -4.51 -56.66 -6.04
N VAL A 17 -4.47 -56.28 -7.33
CA VAL A 17 -4.95 -57.07 -8.49
C VAL A 17 -4.03 -56.79 -9.70
N PRO A 18 -3.44 -57.81 -10.36
CA PRO A 18 -2.76 -57.66 -11.64
C PRO A 18 -3.68 -58.08 -12.79
N CYS A 19 -3.75 -57.27 -13.84
CA CYS A 19 -4.23 -57.75 -15.14
C CYS A 19 -3.47 -57.05 -16.26
N SER A 20 -2.59 -57.81 -16.91
CA SER A 20 -1.86 -57.42 -18.11
C SER A 20 -2.78 -57.50 -19.33
N PHE A 21 -2.86 -56.43 -20.13
CA PHE A 21 -3.19 -56.53 -21.54
C PHE A 21 -2.34 -55.55 -22.35
N ALA A 22 -1.69 -56.09 -23.37
CA ALA A 22 -0.87 -55.40 -24.35
C ALA A 22 -1.75 -54.66 -25.37
N GLY A 23 -1.29 -53.50 -25.86
CA GLY A 23 -2.01 -52.78 -26.93
C GLY A 23 -1.43 -51.40 -27.24
N ILE A 24 -0.70 -51.30 -28.35
CA ILE A 24 0.04 -50.17 -28.93
C ILE A 24 -0.87 -49.00 -29.34
N ILE A 25 -0.51 -47.75 -29.02
CA ILE A 25 -0.21 -46.64 -29.98
C ILE A 25 0.14 -45.34 -29.25
N HIS A 26 1.27 -44.75 -29.66
CA HIS A 26 1.83 -43.49 -29.16
C HIS A 26 0.96 -42.29 -29.57
N SER A 27 0.55 -41.49 -28.59
CA SER A 27 0.18 -40.09 -28.80
C SER A 27 0.91 -39.27 -27.76
N SER A 28 2.07 -38.73 -28.17
CA SER A 28 2.87 -37.79 -27.39
C SER A 28 2.13 -36.46 -27.29
N ALA A 29 1.13 -36.38 -26.41
CA ALA A 29 0.63 -35.10 -25.95
C ALA A 29 1.64 -34.55 -24.94
N PHE A 30 2.56 -33.70 -25.40
CA PHE A 30 3.29 -32.81 -24.51
C PHE A 30 2.27 -31.88 -23.86
N ALA A 31 1.74 -32.30 -22.72
CA ALA A 31 1.16 -31.38 -21.76
C ALA A 31 2.30 -30.48 -21.29
N GLN A 32 2.44 -29.31 -21.92
CA GLN A 32 3.25 -28.22 -21.39
C GLN A 32 2.66 -27.88 -20.02
N THR A 33 3.26 -28.46 -18.98
CA THR A 33 3.05 -27.99 -17.63
C THR A 33 3.80 -26.67 -17.59
N THR A 34 3.10 -25.58 -17.89
CA THR A 34 3.58 -24.24 -17.60
C THR A 34 3.65 -24.13 -16.08
N SER A 35 4.78 -24.57 -15.52
CA SER A 35 5.18 -24.22 -14.17
C SER A 35 5.53 -22.74 -14.17
N VAL A 36 4.50 -21.90 -14.20
CA VAL A 36 4.63 -20.51 -13.82
C VAL A 36 4.71 -20.54 -12.30
N SER A 37 5.94 -20.62 -11.79
CA SER A 37 6.23 -20.18 -10.43
C SER A 37 6.06 -18.66 -10.40
N SER A 38 4.83 -18.18 -10.53
CA SER A 38 4.48 -16.82 -10.15
C SER A 38 4.33 -16.86 -8.63
N THR A 39 5.21 -16.14 -7.94
CA THR A 39 4.84 -15.56 -6.66
C THR A 39 3.58 -14.73 -6.95
N ASN A 40 2.39 -15.34 -6.78
CA ASN A 40 1.10 -14.73 -7.09
C ASN A 40 0.85 -13.62 -6.08
N SER A 41 1.54 -12.50 -6.25
CA SER A 41 1.24 -11.30 -5.51
C SER A 41 -0.13 -10.83 -5.97
N SER A 42 -1.06 -10.64 -5.02
CA SER A 42 -2.40 -10.16 -5.32
C SER A 42 -2.34 -8.88 -6.17
N ALA A 43 -3.25 -8.71 -7.12
CA ALA A 43 -3.37 -7.49 -7.92
C ALA A 43 -3.48 -6.23 -7.04
N ALA A 44 -4.08 -6.34 -5.84
CA ALA A 44 -4.17 -5.23 -4.89
C ALA A 44 -2.83 -4.85 -4.24
N ALA A 45 -1.83 -5.73 -4.24
CA ALA A 45 -0.49 -5.43 -3.71
C ALA A 45 0.40 -4.68 -4.72
N ALA A 46 0.05 -4.68 -6.01
CA ALA A 46 0.86 -4.06 -7.07
C ALA A 46 1.08 -2.54 -6.86
N PRO A 47 0.07 -1.73 -6.48
CA PRO A 47 0.31 -0.31 -6.17
C PRO A 47 1.27 -0.10 -5.00
N VAL A 48 1.20 -0.93 -3.96
CA VAL A 48 2.11 -0.85 -2.79
C VAL A 48 3.54 -1.21 -3.19
N GLN A 49 3.72 -2.22 -4.05
CA GLN A 49 5.04 -2.55 -4.62
C GLN A 49 5.62 -1.39 -5.43
N ALA A 50 4.80 -0.75 -6.28
CA ALA A 50 5.23 0.40 -7.07
C ALA A 50 5.64 1.58 -6.18
N LEU A 51 4.86 1.86 -5.13
CA LEU A 51 5.21 2.87 -4.13
C LEU A 51 6.56 2.55 -3.48
N TYR A 52 6.74 1.34 -2.96
CA TYR A 52 7.97 0.95 -2.26
C TYR A 52 9.18 0.96 -3.17
N LYS A 53 9.03 0.55 -4.43
CA LYS A 53 10.08 0.70 -5.43
C LYS A 53 10.50 2.17 -5.59
N ALA A 54 9.54 3.08 -5.70
CA ALA A 54 9.85 4.52 -5.83
C ALA A 54 10.52 5.08 -4.57
N LEU A 55 10.12 4.64 -3.37
CA LEU A 55 10.77 5.05 -2.12
C LEU A 55 12.19 4.49 -2.00
N THR A 56 12.45 3.25 -2.44
CA THR A 56 13.81 2.70 -2.54
C THR A 56 14.64 3.46 -3.58
N ASP A 57 14.07 3.79 -4.73
CA ASP A 57 14.74 4.60 -5.75
C ASP A 57 15.07 6.01 -5.23
N ALA A 58 14.18 6.62 -4.43
CA ALA A 58 14.44 7.91 -3.80
C ALA A 58 15.62 7.87 -2.82
N GLN A 59 15.73 6.82 -1.98
CA GLN A 59 16.85 6.62 -1.06
C GLN A 59 18.18 6.39 -1.81
N THR A 60 18.16 5.54 -2.84
CA THR A 60 19.39 5.09 -3.50
C THR A 60 19.89 6.07 -4.57
N LYS A 61 18.97 6.65 -5.35
CA LYS A 61 19.27 7.49 -6.52
C LYS A 61 19.00 8.97 -6.29
N GLY A 62 18.06 9.34 -5.41
CA GLY A 62 17.68 10.73 -5.17
C GLY A 62 18.62 11.47 -4.23
N LYS A 63 19.72 12.01 -4.76
CA LYS A 63 20.77 12.68 -3.97
C LYS A 63 20.33 14.01 -3.39
N THR A 64 19.52 14.76 -4.12
CA THR A 64 18.90 16.00 -3.64
C THR A 64 17.43 15.78 -3.31
N LEU A 65 16.87 16.62 -2.43
CA LEU A 65 15.44 16.60 -2.14
C LEU A 65 14.58 16.76 -3.40
N GLN A 66 14.97 17.65 -4.32
CA GLN A 66 14.26 17.85 -5.59
C GLN A 66 14.22 16.57 -6.43
N GLN A 67 15.33 15.83 -6.50
CA GLN A 67 15.37 14.55 -7.21
C GLN A 67 14.45 13.51 -6.55
N ARG A 68 14.38 13.47 -5.21
CA ARG A 68 13.45 12.59 -4.49
C ARG A 68 12.00 12.94 -4.78
N VAL A 69 11.65 14.24 -4.75
CA VAL A 69 10.32 14.72 -5.15
C VAL A 69 9.98 14.26 -6.56
N MET A 70 10.89 14.41 -7.53
CA MET A 70 10.67 13.96 -8.92
C MET A 70 10.43 12.45 -9.03
N ILE A 71 11.17 11.64 -8.27
CA ILE A 71 11.03 10.17 -8.26
C ILE A 71 9.70 9.74 -7.63
N ILE A 72 9.33 10.36 -6.51
CA ILE A 72 8.18 9.94 -5.69
C ILE A 72 6.84 10.41 -6.28
N THR A 73 6.82 11.60 -6.87
CA THR A 73 5.59 12.23 -7.39
C THR A 73 4.74 11.30 -8.27
N PRO A 74 5.26 10.70 -9.37
CA PRO A 74 4.45 9.86 -10.23
C PRO A 74 3.93 8.60 -9.53
N ALA A 75 4.71 8.03 -8.60
CA ALA A 75 4.26 6.87 -7.83
C ALA A 75 3.10 7.25 -6.92
N VAL A 76 3.20 8.35 -6.17
CA VAL A 76 2.12 8.81 -5.28
C VAL A 76 0.83 9.07 -6.07
N ASP A 77 0.93 9.79 -7.19
CA ASP A 77 -0.23 10.12 -8.04
C ASP A 77 -0.94 8.89 -8.60
N GLN A 78 -0.16 7.85 -8.94
CA GLN A 78 -0.69 6.63 -9.52
C GLN A 78 -1.38 5.75 -8.46
N VAL A 79 -0.76 5.61 -7.30
CA VAL A 79 -1.11 4.55 -6.33
C VAL A 79 -2.13 4.99 -5.30
N PHE A 80 -2.24 6.29 -5.00
CA PHE A 80 -3.23 6.81 -4.03
C PHE A 80 -4.47 7.34 -4.72
N ASP A 81 -5.63 7.05 -4.12
CA ASP A 81 -6.86 7.80 -4.37
C ASP A 81 -6.86 9.08 -3.51
N LEU A 82 -6.06 10.07 -3.91
CA LEU A 82 -5.85 11.28 -3.11
C LEU A 82 -7.15 12.09 -2.93
N ASP A 83 -8.02 12.15 -3.95
CA ASP A 83 -9.30 12.84 -3.84
C ASP A 83 -10.24 12.13 -2.87
N GLY A 84 -10.39 10.81 -2.96
CA GLY A 84 -11.21 10.05 -2.03
C GLY A 84 -10.66 10.07 -0.60
N ILE A 85 -9.34 10.01 -0.43
CA ILE A 85 -8.69 10.17 0.88
C ILE A 85 -9.00 11.56 1.44
N LEU A 86 -8.74 12.62 0.68
CA LEU A 86 -9.00 13.99 1.12
C LEU A 86 -10.47 14.20 1.49
N HIS A 87 -11.39 13.72 0.65
CA HIS A 87 -12.82 13.78 0.91
C HIS A 87 -13.16 13.13 2.26
N ARG A 88 -12.72 11.88 2.49
CA ARG A 88 -12.98 11.18 3.77
C ARG A 88 -12.33 11.88 4.96
N SER A 89 -11.15 12.49 4.77
CA SER A 89 -10.45 13.26 5.81
C SER A 89 -11.14 14.60 6.12
N VAL A 90 -11.75 15.27 5.14
CA VAL A 90 -12.55 16.50 5.38
C VAL A 90 -13.94 16.15 5.93
N GLY A 91 -14.50 15.01 5.55
CA GLY A 91 -15.83 14.55 5.94
C GLY A 91 -16.95 15.33 5.26
N LEU A 92 -18.14 15.36 5.88
CA LEU A 92 -19.38 15.90 5.29
C LEU A 92 -19.27 17.33 4.73
N ARG A 93 -18.37 18.15 5.29
CA ARG A 93 -18.13 19.53 4.81
C ARG A 93 -17.64 19.56 3.36
N TYR A 94 -16.94 18.51 2.91
CA TYR A 94 -16.39 18.45 1.56
C TYR A 94 -17.47 18.63 0.50
N GLU A 95 -18.66 18.06 0.71
CA GLU A 95 -19.75 18.13 -0.28
C GLU A 95 -20.27 19.55 -0.49
N THR A 96 -20.16 20.40 0.53
CA THR A 96 -20.59 21.81 0.48
C THR A 96 -19.53 22.75 -0.08
N LEU A 97 -18.31 22.27 -0.30
CA LEU A 97 -17.23 23.10 -0.82
C LEU A 97 -17.45 23.44 -2.29
N LYS A 98 -17.06 24.68 -2.67
CA LYS A 98 -17.03 25.09 -4.07
C LYS A 98 -16.03 24.24 -4.85
N PRO A 99 -16.24 24.04 -6.16
CA PRO A 99 -15.27 23.29 -6.99
C PRO A 99 -13.85 23.86 -6.93
N SER A 100 -13.69 25.19 -6.86
CA SER A 100 -12.39 25.85 -6.70
C SER A 100 -11.69 25.45 -5.41
N ASP A 101 -12.45 25.35 -4.31
CA ASP A 101 -11.93 25.06 -2.98
C ASP A 101 -11.52 23.58 -2.87
N LYS A 102 -12.31 22.68 -3.49
CA LYS A 102 -11.95 21.26 -3.64
C LYS A 102 -10.64 21.10 -4.41
N ALA A 103 -10.51 21.77 -5.55
CA ALA A 103 -9.29 21.72 -6.38
C ALA A 103 -8.07 22.30 -5.64
N ARG A 104 -8.23 23.42 -4.94
CA ARG A 104 -7.20 24.05 -4.12
C ARG A 104 -6.72 23.14 -3.00
N LEU A 105 -7.65 22.55 -2.25
CA LEU A 105 -7.34 21.60 -1.18
C LEU A 105 -6.64 20.34 -1.72
N LEU A 106 -7.13 19.77 -2.83
CA LEU A 106 -6.51 18.59 -3.44
C LEU A 106 -5.07 18.87 -3.86
N SER A 107 -4.81 20.04 -4.45
CA SER A 107 -3.45 20.46 -4.82
C SER A 107 -2.52 20.55 -3.60
N SER A 108 -2.97 21.20 -2.52
CA SER A 108 -2.20 21.29 -1.27
C SER A 108 -2.00 19.95 -0.59
N PHE A 109 -3.04 19.11 -0.54
CA PHE A 109 -2.98 17.78 0.06
C PHE A 109 -2.02 16.86 -0.69
N ARG A 110 -2.04 16.91 -2.03
CA ARG A 110 -1.07 16.22 -2.89
C ARG A 110 0.35 16.71 -2.62
N ARG A 111 0.58 18.03 -2.60
CA ARG A 111 1.89 18.63 -2.33
C ARG A 111 2.43 18.21 -0.96
N PHE A 112 1.60 18.30 0.07
CA PHE A 112 1.92 17.85 1.43
C PHE A 112 2.30 16.36 1.48
N THR A 113 1.52 15.50 0.83
CA THR A 113 1.78 14.05 0.80
C THR A 113 3.12 13.73 0.14
N ILE A 114 3.39 14.31 -1.03
CA ILE A 114 4.66 14.13 -1.75
C ILE A 114 5.83 14.65 -0.92
N ALA A 115 5.70 15.85 -0.35
CA ALA A 115 6.74 16.46 0.48
C ALA A 115 7.08 15.58 1.68
N ARG A 116 6.07 15.03 2.37
CA ARG A 116 6.27 14.13 3.52
C ARG A 116 7.03 12.86 3.12
N TYR A 117 6.69 12.23 2.01
CA TYR A 117 7.45 11.05 1.55
C TYR A 117 8.87 11.44 1.13
N ALA A 118 9.06 12.54 0.40
CA ALA A 118 10.38 12.97 -0.06
C ALA A 118 11.31 13.38 1.09
N SER A 119 10.78 13.89 2.20
CA SER A 119 11.56 14.23 3.40
C SER A 119 11.86 13.00 4.27
N SER A 120 11.00 11.98 4.26
CA SER A 120 11.13 10.81 5.16
C SER A 120 12.07 9.72 4.64
N PHE A 121 12.38 9.70 3.35
CA PHE A 121 13.17 8.64 2.71
C PHE A 121 14.39 9.25 2.02
N THR A 122 15.51 9.34 2.76
CA THR A 122 16.71 10.08 2.36
C THR A 122 17.88 9.15 2.02
N PRO A 123 18.91 9.63 1.30
CA PRO A 123 20.10 8.84 1.05
C PRO A 123 20.86 8.52 2.33
N GLY A 124 21.25 7.26 2.48
CA GLY A 124 21.93 6.76 3.68
C GLY A 124 20.98 6.12 4.70
N ASP A 125 19.67 6.30 4.52
CA ASP A 125 18.68 5.52 5.27
C ASP A 125 18.77 4.05 4.84
N ASN A 126 18.84 3.15 5.83
CA ASN A 126 18.80 1.71 5.61
C ASN A 126 17.35 1.20 5.68
N VAL A 127 16.40 1.97 5.13
CA VAL A 127 14.99 1.61 5.22
C VAL A 127 14.65 0.53 4.21
N THR A 128 14.16 -0.60 4.72
CA THR A 128 13.75 -1.73 3.90
C THR A 128 12.27 -2.03 4.09
N PHE A 129 11.65 -2.57 3.04
CA PHE A 129 10.22 -2.81 3.00
C PHE A 129 9.93 -4.30 2.82
N LYS A 130 8.95 -4.80 3.55
CA LYS A 130 8.43 -6.16 3.39
C LYS A 130 6.93 -6.10 3.17
N ILE A 131 6.46 -6.71 2.08
CA ILE A 131 5.03 -6.86 1.77
C ILE A 131 4.66 -8.32 2.04
N SER A 132 3.53 -8.55 2.71
CA SER A 132 2.99 -9.88 2.90
C SER A 132 2.65 -10.53 1.55
N PRO A 133 2.95 -11.83 1.33
CA PRO A 133 2.60 -12.51 0.09
C PRO A 133 1.08 -12.67 -0.09
N THR A 134 0.31 -12.55 1.00
CA THR A 134 -1.14 -12.65 1.01
C THR A 134 -1.77 -11.31 1.37
N VAL A 135 -2.97 -11.06 0.84
CA VAL A 135 -3.81 -9.92 1.20
C VAL A 135 -4.99 -10.38 2.05
N ARG A 136 -5.49 -9.48 2.90
CA ARG A 136 -6.70 -9.73 3.71
C ARG A 136 -7.91 -9.07 3.08
N ALA A 137 -9.09 -9.60 3.32
CA ALA A 137 -10.33 -8.89 3.00
C ALA A 137 -10.50 -7.70 3.97
N ASN A 138 -10.94 -6.55 3.45
CA ASN A 138 -11.36 -5.43 4.29
C ASN A 138 -12.85 -5.61 4.64
N PRO A 139 -13.27 -5.58 5.93
CA PRO A 139 -14.67 -5.73 6.32
C PRO A 139 -15.62 -4.71 5.68
N THR A 140 -15.13 -3.52 5.32
CA THR A 140 -15.92 -2.48 4.66
C THR A 140 -15.85 -2.52 3.13
N GLY A 141 -15.28 -3.59 2.55
CA GLY A 141 -15.08 -3.77 1.12
C GLY A 141 -13.66 -3.43 0.67
N GLY A 142 -13.20 -4.11 -0.39
CA GLY A 142 -11.81 -4.03 -0.86
C GLY A 142 -10.87 -5.01 -0.14
N GLN A 143 -9.58 -4.71 -0.13
CA GLN A 143 -8.53 -5.56 0.42
C GLN A 143 -7.58 -4.77 1.33
N ILE A 144 -6.84 -5.46 2.18
CA ILE A 144 -5.77 -4.89 2.99
C ILE A 144 -4.46 -5.59 2.61
N VAL A 145 -3.44 -4.79 2.31
CA VAL A 145 -2.08 -5.25 2.03
C VAL A 145 -1.24 -5.02 3.28
N ASP A 146 -0.83 -6.09 3.93
CA ASP A 146 -0.02 -6.02 5.16
C ASP A 146 1.44 -5.78 4.83
N THR A 147 2.08 -4.83 5.53
CA THR A 147 3.50 -4.54 5.32
C THR A 147 4.26 -4.22 6.60
N ILE A 148 5.58 -4.37 6.52
CA ILE A 148 6.52 -3.95 7.57
C ILE A 148 7.59 -3.07 6.93
N ILE A 149 7.83 -1.92 7.54
CA ILE A 149 8.92 -1.01 7.22
C ILE A 149 9.98 -1.11 8.32
N TYR A 150 11.20 -1.45 7.96
CA TYR A 150 12.32 -1.54 8.91
C TYR A 150 13.20 -0.30 8.78
N ASN A 151 13.41 0.41 9.88
CA ASN A 151 14.41 1.49 9.96
C ASN A 151 15.61 1.01 10.79
N GLY A 152 16.40 0.12 10.20
CA GLY A 152 17.39 -0.70 10.90
C GLY A 152 16.82 -2.06 11.38
N PRO A 153 17.68 -2.99 11.80
CA PRO A 153 17.31 -4.40 12.06
C PRO A 153 16.26 -4.59 13.16
N ASP A 154 16.24 -3.72 14.18
CA ASP A 154 15.40 -3.89 15.39
C ASP A 154 14.23 -2.90 15.48
N ASN A 155 13.91 -2.18 14.41
CA ASN A 155 12.84 -1.16 14.42
C ASN A 155 11.77 -1.44 13.34
N PRO A 156 10.96 -2.51 13.50
CA PRO A 156 9.87 -2.83 12.59
C PRO A 156 8.65 -1.94 12.86
N ASN A 157 8.17 -1.26 11.81
CA ASN A 157 6.95 -0.47 11.82
C ASN A 157 5.91 -1.14 10.93
N THR A 158 4.78 -1.55 11.50
CA THR A 158 3.69 -2.17 10.73
C THR A 158 2.82 -1.09 10.10
N ILE A 159 2.71 -1.10 8.77
CA ILE A 159 1.97 -0.11 7.98
C ILE A 159 1.13 -0.87 6.96
N ASP A 160 -0.17 -1.03 7.21
CA ASP A 160 -1.03 -1.74 6.27
C ASP A 160 -1.74 -0.75 5.35
N TYR A 161 -2.04 -1.17 4.11
CA TYR A 161 -2.71 -0.33 3.13
C TYR A 161 -4.11 -0.84 2.83
N VAL A 162 -5.11 0.01 3.01
CA VAL A 162 -6.50 -0.29 2.62
C VAL A 162 -6.65 0.02 1.13
N MET A 163 -6.96 -1.01 0.37
CA MET A 163 -7.03 -1.00 -1.08
C MET A 163 -8.47 -1.07 -1.55
N SER A 164 -8.83 -0.20 -2.49
CA SER A 164 -10.11 -0.24 -3.20
C SER A 164 -9.87 -0.37 -4.70
N GLN A 165 -10.74 -1.13 -5.37
CA GLN A 165 -10.69 -1.28 -6.83
C GLN A 165 -11.68 -0.31 -7.48
N SER A 166 -11.22 0.37 -8.52
CA SER A 166 -12.04 1.26 -9.36
C SER A 166 -11.79 0.96 -10.84
N ASN A 167 -12.43 1.70 -11.74
CA ASN A 167 -12.16 1.64 -13.17
C ASN A 167 -10.70 2.01 -13.51
N SER A 168 -10.03 2.77 -12.63
CA SER A 168 -8.60 3.08 -12.75
C SER A 168 -7.68 2.02 -12.13
N GLY A 169 -8.23 0.88 -11.69
CA GLY A 169 -7.49 -0.18 -11.02
C GLY A 169 -7.52 -0.07 -9.48
N TRP A 170 -6.64 -0.84 -8.84
CA TRP A 170 -6.45 -0.83 -7.39
C TRP A 170 -5.71 0.44 -6.95
N ARG A 171 -6.22 1.11 -5.91
CA ARG A 171 -5.58 2.27 -5.29
C ARG A 171 -5.66 2.22 -3.78
N ILE A 172 -4.67 2.83 -3.13
CA ILE A 172 -4.62 3.04 -1.69
C ILE A 172 -5.68 4.09 -1.34
N THR A 173 -6.53 3.73 -0.38
CA THR A 173 -7.66 4.54 0.10
C THR A 173 -7.55 4.89 1.58
N ASP A 174 -6.69 4.21 2.33
CA ASP A 174 -6.29 4.53 3.70
C ASP A 174 -4.98 3.81 4.05
N ILE A 175 -4.32 4.25 5.11
CA ILE A 175 -3.16 3.61 5.71
C ILE A 175 -3.50 3.29 7.17
N LEU A 176 -3.22 2.07 7.60
CA LEU A 176 -3.40 1.62 8.98
C LEU A 176 -2.05 1.56 9.68
N LEU A 177 -1.82 2.48 10.62
CA LEU A 177 -0.65 2.45 11.50
C LEU A 177 -0.82 1.32 12.52
N ASN A 178 0.22 0.51 12.68
CA ASN A 178 0.20 -0.71 13.50
C ASN A 178 -0.99 -1.63 13.17
N GLY A 179 -1.38 -1.64 11.89
CA GLY A 179 -2.49 -2.42 11.33
C GLY A 179 -3.89 -2.06 11.84
N ARG A 180 -4.05 -0.97 12.60
CA ARG A 180 -5.31 -0.66 13.32
C ARG A 180 -5.73 0.80 13.27
N ILE A 181 -4.78 1.74 13.30
CA ILE A 181 -5.09 3.16 13.43
C ILE A 181 -5.16 3.77 12.03
N SER A 182 -6.37 4.11 11.58
CA SER A 182 -6.62 4.78 10.30
C SER A 182 -5.96 6.15 10.24
N GLN A 183 -5.13 6.37 9.22
CA GLN A 183 -4.55 7.67 8.94
C GLN A 183 -5.62 8.66 8.48
N VAL A 184 -6.60 8.23 7.69
CA VAL A 184 -7.75 9.06 7.29
C VAL A 184 -8.51 9.56 8.52
N ALA A 185 -8.78 8.68 9.49
CA ALA A 185 -9.47 9.06 10.72
C ALA A 185 -8.65 10.05 11.57
N ALA A 186 -7.34 9.83 11.69
CA ALA A 186 -6.44 10.75 12.38
C ALA A 186 -6.40 12.12 11.69
N GLN A 187 -6.24 12.15 10.37
CA GLN A 187 -6.28 13.39 9.58
C GLN A 187 -7.60 14.12 9.74
N ARG A 188 -8.73 13.40 9.80
CA ARG A 188 -10.03 14.03 10.05
C ARG A 188 -10.08 14.73 11.39
N ALA A 189 -9.58 14.10 12.45
CA ALA A 189 -9.47 14.73 13.76
C ALA A 189 -8.59 15.99 13.70
N ASP A 190 -7.45 15.91 13.04
CA ASP A 190 -6.50 17.03 12.90
C ASP A 190 -7.08 18.19 12.06
N PHE A 191 -7.85 17.88 11.00
CA PHE A 191 -8.41 18.88 10.09
C PHE A 191 -9.60 19.61 10.68
N ASN A 192 -10.35 18.98 11.60
CA ASN A 192 -11.59 19.54 12.15
C ASN A 192 -11.42 20.95 12.71
N SER A 193 -10.37 21.19 13.51
CA SER A 193 -10.11 22.49 14.12
C SER A 193 -9.78 23.56 13.06
N THR A 194 -8.90 23.22 12.12
CA THR A 194 -8.48 24.11 11.03
C THR A 194 -9.64 24.46 10.10
N LEU A 195 -10.49 23.47 9.77
CA LEU A 195 -11.68 23.67 8.96
C LEU A 195 -12.75 24.50 9.69
N ALA A 196 -12.83 24.42 11.02
CA ALA A 196 -13.77 25.22 11.81
C ALA A 196 -13.37 26.70 11.88
N THR A 197 -12.08 27.01 11.91
CA THR A 197 -11.59 28.38 12.04
C THR A 197 -11.33 29.06 10.70
N GLY A 198 -10.74 28.35 9.73
CA GLY A 198 -10.27 28.91 8.46
C GLY A 198 -10.92 28.33 7.21
N GLY A 199 -11.85 27.38 7.36
CA GLY A 199 -12.50 26.72 6.23
C GLY A 199 -11.51 25.98 5.31
N ALA A 200 -11.89 25.79 4.05
CA ALA A 200 -11.06 25.10 3.07
C ALA A 200 -9.73 25.81 2.80
N GLU A 201 -9.72 27.14 2.67
CA GLU A 201 -8.48 27.89 2.42
C GLU A 201 -7.51 27.83 3.61
N GLY A 202 -8.03 27.90 4.84
CA GLY A 202 -7.21 27.74 6.04
C GLY A 202 -6.54 26.37 6.11
N LEU A 203 -7.26 25.30 5.75
CA LEU A 203 -6.69 23.95 5.68
C LEU A 203 -5.66 23.83 4.54
N ALA A 204 -5.96 24.36 3.35
CA ALA A 204 -5.02 24.38 2.23
C ALA A 204 -3.70 25.08 2.60
N THR A 205 -3.80 26.25 3.24
CA THR A 205 -2.66 27.01 3.74
C THR A 205 -1.86 26.22 4.78
N ASN A 206 -2.52 25.56 5.74
CA ASN A 206 -1.83 24.72 6.73
C ASN A 206 -1.05 23.57 6.08
N LEU A 207 -1.64 22.92 5.07
CA LEU A 207 -1.01 21.84 4.32
C LEU A 207 0.20 22.34 3.52
N ASP A 208 0.09 23.52 2.90
CA ASP A 208 1.21 24.14 2.17
C ASP A 208 2.37 24.53 3.09
N GLN A 209 2.07 25.02 4.29
CA GLN A 209 3.07 25.32 5.31
C GLN A 209 3.82 24.06 5.74
N LYS A 210 3.09 22.98 6.05
CA LYS A 210 3.70 21.68 6.38
C LYS A 210 4.52 21.12 5.22
N ALA A 211 4.02 21.24 3.99
CA ALA A 211 4.75 20.83 2.81
C ALA A 211 6.07 21.61 2.67
N THR A 212 6.04 22.92 2.90
CA THR A 212 7.23 23.78 2.86
C THR A 212 8.24 23.40 3.94
N GLN A 213 7.78 23.10 5.16
CA GLN A 213 8.65 22.62 6.24
C GLN A 213 9.36 21.32 5.88
N PHE A 214 8.65 20.35 5.30
CA PHE A 214 9.26 19.12 4.80
C PHE A 214 10.23 19.33 3.65
N LEU A 215 10.05 20.40 2.86
CA LEU A 215 10.92 20.68 1.72
C LEU A 215 12.13 21.56 2.06
N HIS A 216 12.28 21.96 3.33
CA HIS A 216 13.44 22.72 3.81
C HIS A 216 14.36 21.92 4.73
N ASN A 217 13.86 20.83 5.31
CA ASN A 217 14.61 19.90 6.15
C ASN A 217 15.23 18.78 5.30
#